data_AF-A0AAX1WH88-F1
#
_entry.id   AF-A0AAX1WH88-F1
#
_cell.length_a   1.000
_cell.length_b   1.000
_cell.length_c   1.000
_cell.angle_alpha   90.00
_cell.angle_beta   90.00
_cell.angle_gamma   90.00
#
_symmetry.space_group_name_H-M   'P 1'
#
loop_
_entity.id
_entity.type
_entity.pdbx_description
1 polymer ?
#
loop_
_entity_poly.entity_id
_entity_poly.type
_entity_poly.pdbx_seq_one_letter_code
_entity_poly.pdbx_strand_id
1 'polypeptide(L)' 'MAPFSPLDFQNDETTLVHWKPLQNGGELTLDTEWQAIPELFSRLAQQDVQIAAFAIAPQGTALRLQLELEHAK' A
#
# COMPACT_ATOMS: atom_id res chain seq x y z
N MET A 1 -5.04 9.91 -13.40
CA MET A 1 -4.47 9.06 -12.33
C MET A 1 -3.43 8.17 -12.99
N ALA A 2 -2.29 7.95 -12.34
CA ALA A 2 -1.26 7.05 -12.86
C ALA A 2 -1.71 5.58 -12.65
N PRO A 3 -1.30 4.62 -13.51
CA PRO A 3 -1.61 3.22 -13.26
C PRO A 3 -0.96 2.75 -11.97
N PHE A 4 -1.70 2.00 -11.15
CA PHE A 4 -1.18 1.42 -9.93
C PHE A 4 -0.14 0.33 -10.24
N SER A 5 0.99 0.43 -9.57
CA SER A 5 2.00 -0.63 -9.50
C SER A 5 2.45 -0.78 -8.04
N PRO A 6 2.41 -1.99 -7.45
CA PRO A 6 2.85 -2.20 -6.07
C PRO A 6 4.36 -1.94 -5.88
N LEU A 7 5.14 -2.01 -6.97
CA LEU A 7 6.58 -1.74 -6.94
C LEU A 7 6.89 -0.25 -6.75
N ASP A 8 5.94 0.65 -7.04
CA ASP A 8 6.11 2.10 -6.84
C ASP A 8 6.19 2.49 -5.36
N PHE A 9 5.81 1.55 -4.48
CA PHE A 9 5.82 1.71 -3.02
C PHE A 9 7.05 1.08 -2.35
N GLN A 10 7.93 0.43 -3.11
CA GLN A 10 9.17 -0.12 -2.57
C GLN A 10 10.28 0.95 -2.59
N ASN A 11 10.88 1.21 -1.44
CA ASN A 11 11.99 2.14 -1.26
C ASN A 11 12.80 1.76 0.02
N ASP A 12 13.74 2.61 0.44
CA ASP A 12 14.60 2.33 1.60
C ASP A 12 13.84 2.26 2.94
N GLU A 13 12.70 2.96 3.06
CA GLU A 13 11.87 3.04 4.28
C GLU A 13 10.64 2.11 4.22
N THR A 14 10.30 1.60 3.03
CA THR A 14 9.11 0.78 2.78
C THR A 14 9.46 -0.43 1.92
N THR A 15 9.23 -1.63 2.47
CA THR A 15 9.42 -2.90 1.79
C THR A 15 8.09 -3.47 1.31
N LEU A 16 8.01 -3.85 0.03
CA LEU A 16 6.89 -4.62 -0.49
C LEU A 16 6.97 -6.07 0.02
N VAL A 17 6.05 -6.46 0.89
CA VAL A 17 5.99 -7.81 1.47
C VAL A 17 5.14 -8.74 0.62
N HIS A 18 3.98 -8.25 0.18
CA HIS A 18 3.03 -9.05 -0.57
C HIS A 18 2.18 -8.19 -1.50
N TRP A 19 1.91 -8.71 -2.70
CA TRP A 19 0.88 -8.22 -3.59
C TRP A 19 0.07 -9.41 -4.12
N LYS A 20 -1.25 -9.34 -3.97
CA LYS A 20 -2.18 -10.33 -4.51
C LYS A 20 -3.28 -9.61 -5.30
N PRO A 21 -3.24 -9.68 -6.64
CA PRO A 21 -4.28 -9.08 -7.46
C PRO A 21 -5.61 -9.82 -7.27
N LEU A 22 -6.70 -9.06 -7.26
CA LEU A 22 -8.09 -9.51 -7.21
C LEU A 22 -8.86 -8.96 -8.41
N GLN A 23 -10.10 -9.42 -8.63
CA GLN A 23 -10.89 -9.08 -9.82
C GLN A 23 -11.07 -7.56 -10.03
N ASN A 24 -11.15 -6.79 -8.93
CA ASN A 24 -11.36 -5.33 -8.97
C ASN A 24 -10.28 -4.56 -8.21
N GLY A 25 -9.05 -5.09 -8.08
CA GLY A 25 -7.96 -4.41 -7.36
C GLY A 25 -7.01 -5.43 -6.75
N GLY A 26 -6.81 -5.41 -5.44
CA GLY A 26 -5.98 -6.42 -4.77
C GLY A 26 -5.66 -6.14 -3.31
N GLU A 27 -5.00 -7.11 -2.68
CA GLU A 27 -4.45 -6.99 -1.33
C GLU A 27 -2.95 -6.63 -1.42
N LEU A 28 -2.55 -5.53 -0.79
CA LEU A 28 -1.18 -5.04 -0.71
C LEU A 28 -0.71 -5.10 0.76
N THR A 29 0.49 -5.62 0.99
CA THR A 29 1.13 -5.60 2.31
C THR A 29 2.52 -5.01 2.20
N LEU A 30 2.79 -4.01 3.04
CA LEU A 30 4.05 -3.30 3.14
C LEU A 30 4.57 -3.40 4.58
N ASP A 31 5.88 -3.53 4.75
CA ASP A 31 6.54 -3.27 6.03
C ASP A 31 7.20 -1.89 5.92
N THR A 32 6.92 -0.98 6.86
CA THR A 32 7.32 0.44 6.78
C THR A 32 7.47 1.08 8.16
N GLU A 33 8.16 2.21 8.22
CA GLU A 33 8.15 3.08 9.40
C GLU A 33 6.86 3.91 9.48
N TRP A 34 6.46 4.30 10.71
CA TRP A 34 5.24 5.11 10.94
C TRP A 34 5.28 6.45 10.20
N GLN A 35 6.46 7.06 10.11
CA GLN A 35 6.66 8.38 9.50
C GLN A 35 6.41 8.38 7.99
N ALA A 36 6.62 7.24 7.32
CA ALA A 36 6.42 7.10 5.87
C ALA A 36 4.94 6.88 5.48
N ILE A 37 4.10 6.41 6.42
CA ILE A 37 2.70 6.05 6.13
C ILE A 37 1.89 7.20 5.49
N PRO A 38 1.92 8.45 6.00
CA PRO A 38 1.16 9.54 5.38
C PRO A 38 1.52 9.80 3.91
N GLU A 39 2.79 9.65 3.54
CA GLU A 39 3.23 9.81 2.15
C GLU A 39 2.73 8.66 1.27
N LEU A 40 2.75 7.42 1.76
CA LEU A 40 2.21 6.26 1.03
C LEU A 40 0.74 6.46 0.66
N PHE A 41 -0.09 6.92 1.61
CA PHE A 41 -1.50 7.22 1.34
C PHE A 41 -1.66 8.38 0.34
N SER A 42 -0.81 9.40 0.42
CA SER A 42 -0.83 10.53 -0.52
C SER A 42 -0.47 10.10 -1.95
N ARG A 43 0.46 9.15 -2.11
CA ARG A 43 0.83 8.56 -3.40
C ARG A 43 -0.29 7.65 -3.95
N LEU A 44 -0.88 6.79 -3.10
CA LEU A 44 -2.03 5.94 -3.48
C LEU A 44 -3.19 6.77 -4.04
N ALA A 45 -3.47 7.93 -3.44
CA ALA A 45 -4.53 8.84 -3.90
C ALA A 45 -4.29 9.44 -5.31
N GLN A 46 -3.09 9.33 -5.87
CA GLN A 46 -2.75 9.81 -7.22
C GLN A 46 -2.81 8.70 -8.29
N GLN A 47 -2.97 7.45 -7.87
CA GLN A 47 -3.06 6.28 -8.73
C GLN A 47 -4.52 5.92 -9.04
N ASP A 48 -4.74 5.05 -10.02
CA ASP A 48 -6.07 4.58 -10.47
C ASP A 48 -6.71 3.54 -9.53
N VAL A 49 -6.38 3.60 -8.24
CA VAL A 49 -6.93 2.76 -7.17
C VAL A 49 -7.48 3.60 -6.01
N GLN A 50 -8.31 2.98 -5.19
CA GLN A 50 -8.87 3.50 -3.96
C GLN A 50 -8.59 2.51 -2.83
N ILE A 51 -8.46 3.01 -1.61
CA ILE A 51 -8.25 2.18 -0.42
C ILE A 51 -9.62 1.86 0.18
N ALA A 52 -10.04 0.59 0.08
CA ALA A 52 -11.30 0.12 0.65
C ALA A 52 -11.18 -0.14 2.16
N ALA A 53 -10.04 -0.68 2.59
CA ALA A 53 -9.73 -0.93 3.99
C ALA A 53 -8.22 -0.88 4.23
N PHE A 54 -7.83 -0.62 5.48
CA PHE A 54 -6.43 -0.73 5.90
C PHE A 54 -6.32 -1.21 7.34
N ALA A 55 -5.19 -1.85 7.64
CA ALA A 55 -4.80 -2.23 9.00
C ALA A 55 -3.31 -1.94 9.20
N ILE A 56 -2.94 -1.53 10.42
CA ILE A 56 -1.56 -1.29 10.84
C ILE A 56 -1.30 -2.12 12.09
N ALA A 57 -0.24 -2.92 12.06
CA ALA A 57 0.17 -3.75 13.19
C ALA A 57 1.70 -3.66 13.40
N PRO A 58 2.19 -3.82 14.65
CA PRO A 58 3.62 -3.97 14.89
C PRO A 58 4.20 -5.20 14.18
N GLN A 59 5.37 -5.06 13.57
CA GLN A 59 6.08 -6.14 12.87
C GLN A 59 7.59 -6.03 13.13
N GLY A 60 8.04 -6.64 14.24
CA GLY A 60 9.44 -6.54 14.67
C GLY A 60 9.81 -5.09 15.01
N THR A 61 10.79 -4.53 14.28
CA THR A 61 11.21 -3.13 14.41
C THR A 61 10.46 -2.17 13.49
N ALA A 62 9.59 -2.67 12.62
CA ALA A 62 8.79 -1.90 11.67
C ALA A 62 7.29 -2.04 11.96
N LEU A 63 6.46 -1.42 11.13
CA LEU A 63 5.02 -1.62 11.09
C LEU A 63 4.64 -2.35 9.82
N ARG A 64 3.70 -3.29 9.95
CA ARG A 64 3.04 -3.90 8.81
C ARG A 64 1.78 -3.11 8.48
N LEU A 65 1.75 -2.56 7.27
CA LEU A 65 0.59 -1.91 6.67
C LEU A 65 -0.05 -2.88 5.67
N GLN A 66 -1.29 -3.28 5.95
CA GLN A 66 -2.12 -4.07 5.04
C GLN A 66 -3.18 -3.17 4.43
N LEU A 67 -3.36 -3.26 3.12
CA LEU A 67 -4.26 -2.45 2.32
C LEU A 67 -5.13 -3.36 1.46
N GLU A 68 -6.43 -3.09 1.46
CA GLU A 68 -7.36 -3.61 0.45
C GLU A 68 -7.59 -2.48 -0.57
N LEU A 69 -7.21 -2.74 -1.81
CA LEU A 69 -7.28 -1.78 -2.91
C LEU A 69 -8.37 -2.19 -3.90
N GLU A 70 -9.08 -1.19 -4.40
CA GLU A 70 -10.07 -1.32 -5.47
C GLU A 70 -9.73 -0.37 -6.62
N HIS A 71 -9.97 -0.74 -7.88
CA HIS A 71 -9.81 0.18 -9.00
C HIS A 71 -10.79 1.34 -8.88
N ALA A 72 -10.28 2.56 -9.08
CA ALA A 72 -11.11 3.75 -9.14
C ALA A 72 -12.07 3.65 -10.35
N LYS A 73 -13.33 4.06 -10.15
CA LYS A 73 -14.37 4.08 -11.19
C LYS A 73 -14.18 5.21 -12.19
#